data_AF-A0A0G1QH84-F1
#
_entry.id   AF-A0A0G1QH84-F1
#
_cell.length_a   1.000
_cell.length_b   1.000
_cell.length_c   1.000
_cell.angle_alpha   90.00
_cell.angle_beta   90.00
_cell.angle_gamma   90.00
#
_symmetry.space_group_name_H-M   'P 1'
#
loop_
_entity.id
_entity.type
_entity.pdbx_description
1 polymer ?
#
loop_
_entity_poly.entity_id
_entity_poly.type
_entity_poly.pdbx_seq_one_letter_code
_entity_poly.pdbx_strand_id
1 'polypeptide(L)'
;MRRIHPEQQCVIEEMAAKEKEKKFVQAVEALPEPVCAHDKAFILLVYKGLRPGMILPLKLFSLPPGAERRGPTVEELMVYNQTRSVCSEFGIVAEPVESPFFPNDDESEDFCKHLIIAKNQETVDQFMKPWKKFVHPDEQGRDPEDERLIGYLMGFPPTAVNAYTELVRDHTPENKQRLLLDMATLPDELKQQDYMAFAALALSKGNWKNELNTIRSWAKEVKRMSPSIYNSAVGAYRKILEGSELKNRKFQARKHQAPRRRHLLKGRNNHLGTWNLITICWFFLS
;
A
#
# COMPACT_ATOMS: atom_id res chain seq x y z
N MET A 1 5.73 -39.49 35.86
CA MET A 1 5.49 -38.31 34.99
C MET A 1 4.61 -37.34 35.74
N ARG A 2 5.08 -36.13 36.08
CA ARG A 2 4.23 -35.11 36.71
C ARG A 2 3.34 -34.49 35.62
N ARG A 3 2.02 -34.59 35.77
CA ARG A 3 1.07 -33.89 34.89
C ARG A 3 1.09 -32.41 35.25
N ILE A 4 1.36 -31.54 34.27
CA ILE A 4 1.24 -30.08 34.42
C ILE A 4 -0.25 -29.75 34.50
N HIS A 5 -0.63 -28.81 35.37
CA HIS A 5 -2.03 -28.38 35.47
C HIS A 5 -2.42 -27.60 34.20
N PRO A 6 -3.63 -27.79 33.64
CA PRO A 6 -4.05 -27.10 32.41
C PRO A 6 -3.88 -25.58 32.45
N GLU A 7 -4.11 -24.96 33.61
CA GLU A 7 -3.92 -23.52 33.81
C GLU A 7 -2.45 -23.08 33.67
N GLN A 8 -1.52 -23.89 34.17
CA GLN A 8 -0.08 -23.61 34.03
C GLN A 8 0.36 -23.74 32.57
N GLN A 9 -0.22 -24.71 31.84
CA GLN A 9 0.05 -24.87 30.42
C GLN A 9 -0.43 -23.66 29.60
N CYS A 10 -1.63 -23.13 29.88
CA CYS A 10 -2.17 -21.94 29.22
C CYS A 10 -1.25 -20.71 29.39
N VAL A 11 -0.75 -20.46 30.61
CA VAL A 11 0.17 -19.34 30.89
C VAL A 11 1.50 -19.50 30.14
N ILE A 12 2.04 -20.72 30.10
CA ILE A 12 3.30 -21.01 29.38
C ILE A 12 3.13 -20.75 27.88
N GLU A 13 2.02 -21.18 27.29
CA GLU A 13 1.70 -20.96 25.87
C GLU A 13 1.52 -19.46 25.56
N GLU A 14 0.85 -18.71 26.42
CA GLU A 14 0.68 -17.26 26.26
C GLU A 14 2.02 -16.51 26.34
N MET A 15 2.89 -16.86 27.29
CA MET A 15 4.23 -16.27 27.42
C MET A 15 5.09 -16.60 26.19
N ALA A 16 5.04 -17.84 25.71
CA ALA A 16 5.76 -18.24 24.50
C ALA A 16 5.26 -17.47 23.27
N ALA A 17 3.94 -17.26 23.14
CA ALA A 17 3.36 -16.47 22.06
C ALA A 17 3.78 -14.99 22.10
N LYS A 18 3.81 -14.37 23.29
CA LYS A 18 4.28 -12.98 23.48
C LYS A 18 5.76 -12.84 23.13
N GLU A 19 6.60 -13.79 23.55
CA GLU A 19 8.03 -13.77 23.21
C GLU A 19 8.26 -13.97 21.71
N LYS A 20 7.49 -14.87 21.06
CA LYS A 20 7.52 -15.03 19.60
C LYS A 20 7.11 -13.74 18.89
N GLU A 21 6.03 -13.09 19.32
CA GLU A 21 5.58 -11.79 18.77
C GLU A 21 6.65 -10.72 18.93
N LYS A 22 7.29 -10.63 20.09
CA LYS A 22 8.37 -9.66 20.35
C LYS A 22 9.55 -9.87 19.40
N LYS A 23 10.01 -11.12 19.23
CA LYS A 23 11.10 -11.45 18.29
C LYS A 23 10.73 -11.11 16.85
N PHE A 24 9.50 -11.40 16.44
CA PHE A 24 9.03 -11.05 15.10
C PHE A 24 9.05 -9.54 14.86
N VAL A 25 8.53 -8.76 15.82
CA VAL A 25 8.52 -7.29 15.73
C VAL A 25 9.94 -6.76 15.58
N GLN A 26 10.88 -7.23 16.40
CA GLN A 26 12.29 -6.82 16.31
C GLN A 26 12.91 -7.15 14.95
N ALA A 27 12.62 -8.32 14.40
CA ALA A 27 13.10 -8.73 13.08
C ALA A 27 12.54 -7.85 11.95
N VAL A 28 11.24 -7.50 12.01
CA VAL A 28 10.59 -6.59 11.04
C VAL A 28 11.11 -5.16 11.17
N GLU A 29 11.32 -4.66 12.39
CA GLU A 29 11.92 -3.35 12.63
C GLU A 29 13.32 -3.24 12.01
N ALA A 30 14.11 -4.31 12.10
CA ALA A 30 15.47 -4.41 11.58
C ALA A 30 15.56 -4.61 10.04
N LEU A 31 14.44 -4.78 9.33
CA LEU A 31 14.48 -4.86 7.87
C LEU A 31 15.04 -3.54 7.28
N PRO A 32 16.00 -3.61 6.34
CA PRO A 32 16.62 -2.44 5.77
C PRO A 32 15.68 -1.71 4.79
N GLU A 33 16.01 -0.45 4.51
CA GLU A 33 15.44 0.27 3.37
C GLU A 33 15.71 -0.52 2.06
N PRO A 34 14.80 -0.52 1.07
CA PRO A 34 13.65 0.39 0.92
C PRO A 34 12.35 -0.06 1.59
N VAL A 35 12.35 -1.07 2.47
CA VAL A 35 11.14 -1.50 3.19
C VAL A 35 10.75 -0.42 4.20
N CYS A 36 9.82 0.45 3.81
CA CYS A 36 9.49 1.62 4.61
C CYS A 36 8.62 1.26 5.83
N ALA A 37 8.36 2.25 6.70
CA ALA A 37 7.55 2.03 7.90
C ALA A 37 6.14 1.51 7.60
N HIS A 38 5.52 1.93 6.49
CA HIS A 38 4.22 1.43 6.06
C HIS A 38 4.25 -0.05 5.67
N ASP A 39 5.27 -0.45 4.92
CA ASP A 39 5.46 -1.84 4.51
C ASP A 39 5.66 -2.74 5.75
N LYS A 40 6.54 -2.31 6.66
CA LYS A 40 6.78 -2.97 7.95
C LYS A 40 5.48 -3.11 8.74
N ALA A 41 4.68 -2.05 8.83
CA ALA A 41 3.39 -2.09 9.53
C ALA A 41 2.44 -3.12 8.91
N PHE A 42 2.40 -3.21 7.58
CA PHE A 42 1.53 -4.17 6.89
C PHE A 42 1.99 -5.62 7.04
N ILE A 43 3.30 -5.86 7.12
CA ILE A 43 3.85 -7.17 7.49
C ILE A 43 3.38 -7.58 8.90
N LEU A 44 3.38 -6.64 9.86
CA LEU A 44 2.85 -6.88 11.21
C LEU A 44 1.35 -7.23 11.20
N LEU A 45 0.55 -6.56 10.35
CA LEU A 45 -0.88 -6.86 10.22
C LEU A 45 -1.15 -8.24 9.61
N VAL A 46 -0.33 -8.69 8.66
CA VAL A 46 -0.40 -10.05 8.11
C VAL A 46 -0.09 -11.09 9.19
N TYR A 47 0.96 -10.87 9.98
CA TYR A 47 1.30 -11.75 11.11
C TYR A 47 0.14 -11.91 12.10
N LYS A 48 -0.54 -10.81 12.44
CA LYS A 48 -1.70 -10.84 13.34
C LYS A 48 -2.98 -11.39 12.69
N GLY A 49 -2.98 -11.64 11.38
CA GLY A 49 -4.16 -12.07 10.65
C GLY A 49 -5.23 -10.97 10.52
N LEU A 50 -4.85 -9.69 10.68
CA LEU A 50 -5.73 -8.55 10.41
C LEU A 50 -5.75 -8.18 8.92
N ARG A 51 -4.78 -8.70 8.16
CA ARG A 51 -4.77 -8.72 6.70
C ARG A 51 -4.46 -10.16 6.24
N PRO A 52 -5.17 -10.70 5.24
CA PRO A 52 -4.86 -12.04 4.71
C PRO A 52 -3.47 -12.07 4.06
N GLY A 53 -3.15 -11.04 3.27
CA GLY A 53 -1.82 -10.81 2.76
C GLY A 53 -1.60 -9.37 2.28
N MET A 54 -0.45 -9.16 1.65
CA MET A 54 -0.06 -7.89 1.04
C MET A 54 0.86 -8.15 -0.15
N ILE A 55 0.97 -7.14 -1.00
CA ILE A 55 1.94 -7.10 -2.09
C ILE A 55 2.94 -6.02 -1.70
N LEU A 56 4.20 -6.43 -1.53
CA LEU A 56 5.31 -5.55 -1.24
C LEU A 56 6.05 -5.27 -2.56
N PRO A 57 5.92 -4.07 -3.15
CA PRO A 57 6.75 -3.70 -4.28
C PRO A 57 8.17 -3.45 -3.79
N LEU A 58 9.15 -4.14 -4.37
CA LEU A 58 10.52 -3.68 -4.21
C LEU A 58 10.72 -2.54 -5.19
N LYS A 59 10.86 -1.33 -4.65
CA LYS A 59 11.29 -0.18 -5.45
C LYS A 59 12.63 -0.53 -6.08
N LEU A 60 12.62 -0.85 -7.36
CA LEU A 60 13.79 -0.62 -8.20
C LEU A 60 14.00 0.89 -8.13
N PHE A 61 15.16 1.31 -7.62
CA PHE A 61 15.48 2.74 -7.57
C PHE A 61 15.19 3.35 -8.95
N SER A 62 14.48 4.48 -8.95
CA SER A 62 14.19 5.22 -10.18
C SER A 62 15.54 5.52 -10.81
N LEU A 63 15.87 4.80 -11.88
CA LEU A 63 17.09 5.06 -12.60
C LEU A 63 17.01 6.51 -13.10
N PRO A 64 18.08 7.31 -12.92
CA PRO A 64 18.09 8.65 -13.48
C PRO A 64 17.84 8.56 -14.99
N PRO A 65 17.14 9.54 -15.58
CA PRO A 65 16.84 9.53 -17.02
C PRO A 65 18.12 9.26 -17.83
N GLY A 66 18.10 8.20 -18.65
CA GLY A 66 19.23 7.81 -19.49
C GLY A 66 20.25 6.85 -18.86
N ALA A 67 20.08 6.41 -17.60
CA ALA A 67 20.91 5.34 -17.05
C ALA A 67 20.55 3.98 -17.69
N GLU A 68 21.58 3.23 -18.09
CA GLU A 68 21.41 1.88 -18.60
C GLU A 68 20.74 1.00 -17.56
N ARG A 69 19.73 0.24 -18.01
CA ARG A 69 18.99 -0.69 -17.17
C ARG A 69 19.95 -1.72 -16.59
N ARG A 70 19.93 -1.83 -15.27
CA ARG A 70 20.53 -2.96 -14.56
C ARG A 70 19.39 -3.71 -13.93
N GLY A 71 19.44 -5.05 -13.97
CA GLY A 71 18.55 -5.87 -13.14
C GLY A 71 18.67 -5.47 -11.66
N PRO A 72 17.90 -6.11 -10.76
CA PRO A 72 17.97 -5.79 -9.34
C PRO A 72 19.42 -5.84 -8.85
N THR A 73 19.82 -4.80 -8.14
CA THR A 73 21.12 -4.68 -7.49
C THR A 73 21.29 -5.80 -6.46
N VAL A 74 22.55 -6.08 -6.08
CA VAL A 74 22.85 -7.06 -5.04
C VAL A 74 22.17 -6.67 -3.73
N GLU A 75 22.18 -5.37 -3.42
CA GLU A 75 21.53 -4.79 -2.25
C GLU A 75 20.02 -5.05 -2.25
N GLU A 76 19.32 -4.79 -3.36
CA GLU A 76 17.89 -5.07 -3.47
C GLU A 76 17.56 -6.56 -3.31
N LEU A 77 18.38 -7.45 -3.89
CA LEU A 77 18.24 -8.89 -3.71
C LEU A 77 18.53 -9.33 -2.27
N MET A 78 19.45 -8.66 -1.56
CA MET A 78 19.70 -8.89 -0.14
C MET A 78 18.49 -8.50 0.70
N VAL A 79 17.90 -7.32 0.47
CA VAL A 79 16.68 -6.88 1.19
C VAL A 79 15.52 -7.84 0.93
N TYR A 80 15.37 -8.27 -0.33
CA TYR A 80 14.37 -9.27 -0.74
C TYR A 80 14.52 -10.58 0.05
N ASN A 81 15.73 -11.15 0.04
CA ASN A 81 16.00 -12.41 0.73
C ASN A 81 15.88 -12.28 2.24
N GLN A 82 16.30 -11.14 2.82
CA GLN A 82 16.16 -10.88 4.25
C GLN A 82 14.68 -10.79 4.65
N THR A 83 13.85 -10.09 3.86
CA THR A 83 12.41 -9.99 4.10
C THR A 83 11.74 -11.37 4.06
N ARG A 84 12.06 -12.20 3.06
CA ARG A 84 11.57 -13.59 3.00
C ARG A 84 12.02 -14.42 4.18
N SER A 85 13.30 -14.32 4.56
CA SER A 85 13.85 -15.04 5.70
C SER A 85 13.09 -14.70 6.97
N VAL A 86 12.90 -13.40 7.25
CA VAL A 86 12.13 -12.92 8.41
C VAL A 86 10.68 -13.42 8.36
N CYS A 87 10.00 -13.37 7.21
CA CYS A 87 8.64 -13.91 7.11
C CYS A 87 8.60 -15.42 7.40
N SER A 88 9.49 -16.18 6.76
CA SER A 88 9.52 -17.64 6.84
C SER A 88 9.81 -18.18 8.25
N GLU A 89 10.74 -17.56 8.98
CA GLU A 89 11.08 -17.91 10.37
C GLU A 89 9.85 -17.87 11.30
N PHE A 90 8.89 -16.99 11.01
CA PHE A 90 7.69 -16.81 11.84
C PHE A 90 6.44 -17.46 11.25
N GLY A 91 6.58 -18.25 10.18
CA GLY A 91 5.50 -19.00 9.55
C GLY A 91 4.62 -18.16 8.62
N ILE A 92 5.14 -17.03 8.12
CA ILE A 92 4.53 -16.23 7.06
C ILE A 92 5.15 -16.65 5.73
N VAL A 93 4.32 -16.84 4.71
CA VAL A 93 4.78 -17.16 3.36
C VAL A 93 5.08 -15.87 2.61
N ALA A 94 6.24 -15.81 1.94
CA ALA A 94 6.67 -14.67 1.14
C ALA A 94 7.23 -15.15 -0.19
N GLU A 95 6.43 -15.03 -1.26
CA GLU A 95 6.77 -15.56 -2.58
C GLU A 95 7.09 -14.44 -3.60
N PRO A 96 8.13 -14.61 -4.43
CA PRO A 96 8.41 -13.71 -5.54
C PRO A 96 7.28 -13.72 -6.54
N VAL A 97 6.95 -12.53 -7.05
CA VAL A 97 6.26 -12.42 -8.33
C VAL A 97 6.92 -11.37 -9.19
N GLU A 98 7.20 -11.75 -10.43
CA GLU A 98 7.66 -10.83 -11.46
C GLU A 98 6.46 -10.11 -12.06
N SER A 99 6.62 -8.82 -12.29
CA SER A 99 5.64 -8.01 -12.96
C SER A 99 6.35 -7.11 -13.94
N PRO A 100 5.97 -7.07 -15.24
CA PRO A 100 6.24 -5.91 -16.08
C PRO A 100 5.92 -4.66 -15.28
N PHE A 101 6.92 -3.80 -15.23
CA PHE A 101 6.76 -2.41 -14.91
C PHE A 101 5.93 -1.80 -16.04
N PHE A 102 5.02 -0.89 -15.69
CA PHE A 102 4.26 -0.14 -16.68
C PHE A 102 4.83 1.28 -16.74
N PRO A 103 5.88 1.55 -17.53
CA PRO A 103 6.19 2.92 -17.90
C PRO A 103 5.07 3.39 -18.83
N ASN A 104 4.49 4.54 -18.54
CA ASN A 104 3.48 5.17 -19.40
C ASN A 104 4.05 5.66 -20.74
N ASP A 105 5.32 5.37 -21.06
CA ASP A 105 6.03 5.86 -22.23
C ASP A 105 6.80 4.70 -22.90
N ASP A 106 6.76 4.70 -24.23
CA ASP A 106 7.13 3.62 -25.15
C ASP A 106 8.50 2.96 -24.88
N GLU A 107 8.53 1.62 -25.07
CA GLU A 107 9.71 0.75 -25.26
C GLU A 107 10.55 0.30 -24.04
N SER A 108 10.08 0.45 -22.78
CA SER A 108 10.74 -0.21 -21.63
C SER A 108 10.02 -1.42 -21.04
N GLU A 109 10.48 -2.63 -21.44
CA GLU A 109 10.33 -3.89 -20.68
C GLU A 109 11.12 -3.83 -19.37
N ASP A 110 10.73 -2.95 -18.46
CA ASP A 110 11.22 -3.00 -17.08
C ASP A 110 10.41 -4.06 -16.32
N PHE A 111 11.01 -4.77 -15.38
CA PHE A 111 10.31 -5.74 -14.52
C PHE A 111 10.46 -5.35 -13.06
N CYS A 112 9.37 -5.06 -12.38
CA CYS A 112 9.34 -4.89 -10.93
C CYS A 112 9.19 -6.26 -10.25
N LYS A 113 10.09 -6.57 -9.32
CA LYS A 113 9.93 -7.74 -8.44
C LYS A 113 9.05 -7.36 -7.26
N HIS A 114 7.96 -8.09 -7.10
CA HIS A 114 7.06 -7.97 -5.97
C HIS A 114 7.25 -9.18 -5.04
N LEU A 115 6.95 -8.98 -3.76
CA LEU A 115 6.74 -10.07 -2.80
C LEU A 115 5.26 -10.14 -2.46
N ILE A 116 4.63 -11.29 -2.70
CA ILE A 116 3.34 -11.59 -2.08
C ILE A 116 3.65 -12.16 -0.70
N ILE A 117 3.23 -11.45 0.34
CA ILE A 117 3.41 -11.83 1.73
C ILE A 117 2.04 -12.20 2.31
N ALA A 118 1.85 -13.42 2.77
CA ALA A 118 0.59 -13.90 3.31
C ALA A 118 0.76 -14.91 4.44
N LYS A 119 -0.29 -15.13 5.22
CA LYS A 119 -0.25 -16.01 6.40
C LYS A 119 -0.04 -17.49 6.05
N ASN A 120 -0.41 -17.93 4.85
CA ASN A 120 -0.28 -19.31 4.39
C ASN A 120 -0.15 -19.38 2.86
N GLN A 121 0.26 -20.55 2.35
CA GLN A 121 0.45 -20.78 0.92
C GLN A 121 -0.85 -20.65 0.13
N GLU A 122 -1.97 -21.10 0.68
CA GLU A 122 -3.29 -21.00 0.05
C GLU A 122 -3.64 -19.55 -0.32
N THR A 123 -3.37 -18.59 0.58
CA THR A 123 -3.62 -17.18 0.32
C THR A 123 -2.68 -16.65 -0.78
N VAL A 124 -1.42 -17.08 -0.81
CA VAL A 124 -0.48 -16.74 -1.89
C VAL A 124 -0.99 -17.24 -3.23
N ASP A 125 -1.44 -18.50 -3.30
CA ASP A 125 -1.96 -19.10 -4.52
C ASP A 125 -3.21 -18.35 -5.04
N GLN A 126 -4.06 -17.89 -4.11
CA GLN A 126 -5.21 -17.03 -4.43
C GLN A 126 -4.81 -15.65 -4.96
N PHE A 127 -3.69 -15.07 -4.52
CA PHE A 127 -3.15 -13.84 -5.11
C PHE A 127 -2.53 -14.07 -6.50
N MET A 128 -1.82 -15.18 -6.69
CA MET A 128 -0.96 -15.41 -7.86
C MET A 128 -1.72 -15.34 -9.18
N LYS A 129 -2.88 -16.00 -9.25
CA LYS A 129 -3.70 -16.04 -10.47
C LYS A 129 -4.23 -14.65 -10.89
N PRO A 130 -4.97 -13.91 -10.05
CA PRO A 130 -5.46 -12.58 -10.42
C PRO A 130 -4.32 -11.58 -10.60
N TRP A 131 -3.24 -11.68 -9.81
CA TRP A 131 -2.10 -10.78 -9.93
C TRP A 131 -1.38 -10.93 -11.27
N LYS A 132 -1.11 -12.17 -11.72
CA LYS A 132 -0.48 -12.40 -13.03
C LYS A 132 -1.28 -11.79 -14.17
N LYS A 133 -2.61 -11.87 -14.14
CA LYS A 133 -3.48 -11.23 -15.12
C LYS A 133 -3.53 -9.71 -14.99
N PHE A 134 -3.55 -9.20 -13.75
CA PHE A 134 -3.53 -7.76 -13.49
C PHE A 134 -2.27 -7.10 -14.07
N VAL A 135 -1.16 -7.81 -13.96
CA VAL A 135 0.18 -7.41 -14.38
C VAL A 135 0.44 -7.66 -15.86
N HIS A 136 -0.12 -8.72 -16.43
CA HIS A 136 -0.11 -8.98 -17.87
C HIS A 136 -1.55 -8.93 -18.37
N PRO A 137 -2.15 -7.73 -18.49
CA PRO A 137 -3.42 -7.62 -19.19
C PRO A 137 -3.08 -7.96 -20.65
N ASP A 138 -3.35 -9.19 -21.04
CA ASP A 138 -3.48 -9.53 -22.44
C ASP A 138 -4.58 -8.64 -23.07
N GLU A 139 -4.76 -8.73 -24.38
CA GLU A 139 -5.72 -7.93 -25.17
C GLU A 139 -7.18 -7.97 -24.64
N GLN A 140 -7.46 -8.77 -23.60
CA GLN A 140 -8.74 -8.96 -22.93
C GLN A 140 -9.02 -7.93 -21.80
N GLY A 141 -8.05 -7.09 -21.44
CA GLY A 141 -8.23 -6.02 -20.45
C GLY A 141 -8.25 -6.49 -18.99
N ARG A 142 -8.37 -5.56 -18.05
CA ARG A 142 -8.40 -5.88 -16.60
C ARG A 142 -9.78 -6.42 -16.21
N ASP A 143 -9.81 -7.64 -15.67
CA ASP A 143 -11.03 -8.21 -15.09
C ASP A 143 -11.32 -7.55 -13.73
N PRO A 144 -12.45 -6.83 -13.59
CA PRO A 144 -12.84 -6.21 -12.33
C PRO A 144 -12.95 -7.21 -11.17
N GLU A 145 -13.27 -8.47 -11.47
CA GLU A 145 -13.37 -9.53 -10.46
C GLU A 145 -12.00 -9.93 -9.89
N ASP A 146 -10.95 -9.90 -10.71
CA ASP A 146 -9.59 -10.14 -10.26
C ASP A 146 -9.10 -8.97 -9.38
N GLU A 147 -9.38 -7.72 -9.75
CA GLU A 147 -9.09 -6.54 -8.89
C GLU A 147 -9.87 -6.58 -7.57
N ARG A 148 -11.13 -7.03 -7.63
CA ARG A 148 -11.98 -7.23 -6.45
C ARG A 148 -11.38 -8.26 -5.50
N LEU A 149 -10.98 -9.42 -6.02
CA LEU A 149 -10.34 -10.48 -5.24
C LEU A 149 -9.03 -10.02 -4.61
N ILE A 150 -8.17 -9.33 -5.38
CA ILE A 150 -6.92 -8.76 -4.85
C ILE A 150 -7.21 -7.81 -3.68
N GLY A 151 -8.18 -6.90 -3.82
CA GLY A 151 -8.56 -5.97 -2.76
C GLY A 151 -9.00 -6.67 -1.47
N TYR A 152 -9.77 -7.75 -1.60
CA TYR A 152 -10.18 -8.58 -0.45
C TYR A 152 -9.01 -9.32 0.20
N LEU A 153 -8.13 -9.93 -0.60
CA LEU A 153 -6.94 -10.62 -0.09
C LEU A 153 -5.95 -9.66 0.56
N MET A 154 -5.92 -8.39 0.12
CA MET A 154 -5.20 -7.32 0.79
C MET A 154 -5.85 -6.88 2.10
N GLY A 155 -7.03 -7.41 2.47
CA GLY A 155 -7.73 -7.09 3.71
C GLY A 155 -8.47 -5.76 3.68
N PHE A 156 -8.66 -5.13 2.51
CA PHE A 156 -9.38 -3.86 2.45
C PHE A 156 -10.87 -4.03 2.81
N PRO A 157 -11.50 -3.00 3.38
CA PRO A 157 -12.93 -3.04 3.67
C PRO A 157 -13.78 -3.38 2.44
N PRO A 158 -14.77 -4.30 2.53
CA PRO A 158 -15.55 -4.72 1.38
C PRO A 158 -16.25 -3.60 0.61
N THR A 159 -16.74 -2.58 1.32
CA THR A 159 -17.41 -1.43 0.69
C THR A 159 -16.44 -0.58 -0.13
N ALA A 160 -15.18 -0.48 0.29
CA ALA A 160 -14.13 0.22 -0.46
C ALA A 160 -13.73 -0.59 -1.70
N VAL A 161 -13.52 -1.91 -1.53
CA VAL A 161 -13.20 -2.82 -2.64
C VAL A 161 -14.29 -2.76 -3.70
N ASN A 162 -15.56 -2.91 -3.32
CA ASN A 162 -16.67 -2.87 -4.27
C ASN A 162 -16.79 -1.51 -4.97
N ALA A 163 -16.67 -0.40 -4.25
CA ALA A 163 -16.74 0.94 -4.86
C ALA A 163 -15.60 1.17 -5.87
N TYR A 164 -14.40 0.67 -5.58
CA TYR A 164 -13.27 0.73 -6.47
C TYR A 164 -13.47 -0.18 -7.70
N THR A 165 -13.93 -1.42 -7.52
CA THR A 165 -14.22 -2.34 -8.63
C THR A 165 -15.29 -1.79 -9.59
N GLU A 166 -16.34 -1.16 -9.07
CA GLU A 166 -17.35 -0.50 -9.92
C GLU A 166 -16.77 0.69 -10.71
N LEU A 167 -15.80 1.42 -10.13
CA LEU A 167 -15.09 2.46 -10.86
C LEU A 167 -14.20 1.89 -11.97
N VAL A 168 -13.59 0.72 -11.76
CA VAL A 168 -12.76 0.05 -12.79
C VAL A 168 -13.63 -0.37 -13.98
N ARG A 169 -14.86 -0.82 -13.72
CA ARG A 169 -15.83 -1.18 -14.79
C ARG A 169 -16.24 0.00 -15.65
N ASP A 170 -16.43 1.17 -15.05
CA ASP A 170 -16.87 2.39 -15.74
C ASP A 170 -16.10 3.60 -15.22
N HIS A 171 -14.92 3.81 -15.81
CA HIS A 171 -13.91 4.78 -15.40
C HIS A 171 -14.24 6.22 -15.82
N THR A 172 -15.43 6.69 -15.48
CA THR A 172 -15.86 8.08 -15.71
C THR A 172 -15.57 8.98 -14.50
N PRO A 173 -15.26 10.27 -14.71
CA PRO A 173 -15.15 11.24 -13.62
C PRO A 173 -16.39 11.30 -12.73
N GLU A 174 -17.58 11.16 -13.32
CA GLU A 174 -18.87 11.17 -12.64
C GLU A 174 -18.98 9.97 -11.69
N ASN A 175 -18.63 8.76 -12.15
CA ASN A 175 -18.60 7.59 -11.29
C ASN A 175 -17.57 7.69 -10.19
N LYS A 176 -16.37 8.22 -10.48
CA LYS A 176 -15.36 8.45 -9.44
C LYS A 176 -15.90 9.34 -8.32
N GLN A 177 -16.55 10.45 -8.67
CA GLN A 177 -17.16 11.37 -7.70
C GLN A 177 -18.38 10.77 -6.98
N ARG A 178 -19.08 9.83 -7.60
CA ARG A 178 -20.24 9.13 -7.01
C ARG A 178 -19.82 8.04 -6.04
N LEU A 179 -18.80 7.24 -6.39
CA LEU A 179 -18.41 6.01 -5.70
C LEU A 179 -17.34 6.26 -4.63
N LEU A 180 -16.35 7.11 -4.91
CA LEU A 180 -15.20 7.32 -4.04
C LEU A 180 -15.30 8.65 -3.29
N LEU A 181 -14.78 8.64 -2.06
CA LEU A 181 -14.60 9.85 -1.27
C LEU A 181 -13.40 10.63 -1.81
N ASP A 182 -13.60 11.91 -2.11
CA ASP A 182 -12.49 12.81 -2.34
C ASP A 182 -11.85 13.19 -1.00
N MET A 183 -10.61 12.77 -0.79
CA MET A 183 -9.84 13.06 0.42
C MET A 183 -9.74 14.56 0.71
N ALA A 184 -9.79 15.43 -0.30
CA ALA A 184 -9.78 16.88 -0.11
C ALA A 184 -11.02 17.38 0.65
N THR A 185 -12.15 16.66 0.55
CA THR A 185 -13.43 17.01 1.19
C THR A 185 -13.52 16.60 2.66
N LEU A 186 -12.57 15.80 3.15
CA LEU A 186 -12.52 15.44 4.57
C LEU A 186 -12.20 16.67 5.43
N PRO A 187 -12.78 16.80 6.64
CA PRO A 187 -12.37 17.80 7.63
C PRO A 187 -10.88 17.66 7.95
N ASP A 188 -10.19 18.77 8.14
CA ASP A 188 -8.74 18.76 8.40
C ASP A 188 -8.40 18.08 9.72
N GLU A 189 -9.29 18.17 10.72
CA GLU A 189 -9.15 17.45 11.99
C GLU A 189 -9.11 15.94 11.78
N LEU A 190 -9.82 15.44 10.76
CA LEU A 190 -9.84 14.02 10.42
C LEU A 190 -8.59 13.62 9.64
N LYS A 191 -8.14 14.44 8.68
CA LYS A 191 -6.90 14.22 7.93
C LYS A 191 -5.68 14.18 8.87
N GLN A 192 -5.67 14.99 9.92
CA GLN A 192 -4.58 15.05 10.89
C GLN A 192 -4.56 13.88 11.89
N GLN A 193 -5.56 12.99 11.87
CA GLN A 193 -5.56 11.84 12.77
C GLN A 193 -4.46 10.84 12.39
N ASP A 194 -3.71 10.37 13.38
CA ASP A 194 -2.57 9.46 13.16
C ASP A 194 -2.95 8.16 12.43
N TYR A 195 -4.16 7.64 12.65
CA TYR A 195 -4.61 6.42 11.96
C TYR A 195 -4.71 6.61 10.45
N MET A 196 -4.83 7.84 9.94
CA MET A 196 -4.88 8.12 8.50
C MET A 196 -3.58 7.75 7.80
N ALA A 197 -2.46 7.64 8.52
CA ALA A 197 -1.23 7.09 7.96
C ALA A 197 -1.45 5.68 7.40
N PHE A 198 -2.40 4.91 7.93
CA PHE A 198 -2.66 3.53 7.50
C PHE A 198 -3.77 3.40 6.45
N ALA A 199 -4.31 4.53 5.96
CA ALA A 199 -5.36 4.57 4.95
C ALA A 199 -4.80 4.37 3.53
N ALA A 200 -4.21 3.21 3.25
CA ALA A 200 -3.64 2.88 1.93
C ALA A 200 -4.69 2.44 0.88
N LEU A 201 -5.91 2.96 0.97
CA LEU A 201 -7.02 2.64 0.07
C LEU A 201 -7.89 3.87 -0.24
N ALA A 202 -8.57 3.84 -1.38
CA ALA A 202 -9.64 4.79 -1.66
C ALA A 202 -10.88 4.43 -0.84
N LEU A 203 -11.40 5.38 -0.06
CA LEU A 203 -12.59 5.19 0.75
C LEU A 203 -13.85 5.33 -0.11
N SER A 204 -14.89 4.54 0.18
CA SER A 204 -16.18 4.69 -0.51
C SER A 204 -16.95 5.88 0.05
N LYS A 205 -17.60 6.66 -0.84
CA LYS A 205 -18.29 7.90 -0.46
C LYS A 205 -19.40 7.68 0.57
N GLY A 206 -20.09 6.53 0.51
CA GLY A 206 -21.20 6.19 1.40
C GLY A 206 -20.80 5.49 2.70
N ASN A 207 -19.65 4.82 2.77
CA ASN A 207 -19.29 3.96 3.90
C ASN A 207 -17.95 4.30 4.56
N TRP A 208 -17.27 5.38 4.13
CA TRP A 208 -15.93 5.74 4.62
C TRP A 208 -15.81 5.75 6.15
N LYS A 209 -16.84 6.17 6.90
CA LYS A 209 -16.80 6.16 8.37
C LYS A 209 -16.57 4.77 8.96
N ASN A 210 -17.22 3.75 8.39
CA ASN A 210 -17.05 2.36 8.82
C ASN A 210 -15.70 1.81 8.38
N GLU A 211 -15.26 2.17 7.17
CA GLU A 211 -13.94 1.79 6.63
C GLU A 211 -12.80 2.37 7.48
N LEU A 212 -12.95 3.59 7.98
CA LEU A 212 -12.03 4.19 8.93
C LEU A 212 -11.96 3.44 10.26
N ASN A 213 -13.00 2.71 10.68
CA ASN A 213 -12.91 1.88 11.89
C ASN A 213 -11.96 0.69 11.69
N THR A 214 -11.94 0.09 10.49
CA THR A 214 -10.93 -0.92 10.13
C THR A 214 -9.53 -0.33 10.18
N ILE A 215 -9.33 0.85 9.59
CA ILE A 215 -8.04 1.54 9.58
C ILE A 215 -7.59 1.91 11.01
N ARG A 216 -8.52 2.38 11.87
CA ARG A 216 -8.24 2.64 13.30
C ARG A 216 -7.82 1.38 14.04
N SER A 217 -8.48 0.26 13.78
CA SER A 217 -8.14 -1.03 14.38
C SER A 217 -6.72 -1.45 13.99
N TRP A 218 -6.37 -1.34 12.71
CA TRP A 218 -5.01 -1.58 12.22
C TRP A 218 -3.98 -0.68 12.89
N ALA A 219 -4.23 0.63 12.89
CA ALA A 219 -3.35 1.61 13.51
C ALA A 219 -3.12 1.31 15.01
N LYS A 220 -4.18 0.94 15.74
CA LYS A 220 -4.11 0.56 17.16
C LYS A 220 -3.27 -0.70 17.35
N GLU A 221 -3.44 -1.71 16.50
CA GLU A 221 -2.69 -2.95 16.61
C GLU A 221 -1.20 -2.76 16.29
N VAL A 222 -0.88 -2.01 15.22
CA VAL A 222 0.51 -1.65 14.90
C VAL A 222 1.14 -0.88 16.05
N LYS A 223 0.43 0.10 16.63
CA LYS A 223 0.91 0.86 17.80
C LYS A 223 1.17 -0.04 19.01
N ARG A 224 0.34 -1.06 19.22
CA ARG A 224 0.51 -2.04 20.32
C ARG A 224 1.75 -2.91 20.11
N MET A 225 1.97 -3.39 18.89
CA MET A 225 3.08 -4.28 18.55
C MET A 225 4.41 -3.54 18.47
N SER A 226 4.45 -2.44 17.71
CA SER A 226 5.64 -1.60 17.49
C SER A 226 5.24 -0.12 17.48
N PRO A 227 5.38 0.57 18.63
CA PRO A 227 5.27 2.01 18.68
C PRO A 227 6.27 2.72 17.75
N SER A 228 7.45 2.12 17.51
CA SER A 228 8.49 2.67 16.64
C SER A 228 8.05 2.73 15.18
N ILE A 229 7.57 1.61 14.62
CA ILE A 229 7.03 1.54 13.26
C ILE A 229 5.82 2.46 13.13
N TYR A 230 4.93 2.46 14.12
CA TYR A 230 3.76 3.33 14.13
C TYR A 230 4.14 4.82 14.03
N ASN A 231 5.03 5.29 14.92
CA ASN A 231 5.46 6.69 14.94
C ASN A 231 6.19 7.07 13.65
N SER A 232 6.96 6.15 13.08
CA SER A 232 7.67 6.36 11.81
C SER A 232 6.69 6.52 10.64
N ALA A 233 5.67 5.67 10.54
CA ALA A 233 4.63 5.75 9.52
C ALA A 233 3.80 7.05 9.65
N VAL A 234 3.41 7.41 10.88
CA VAL A 234 2.71 8.68 11.16
C VAL A 234 3.58 9.88 10.83
N GLY A 235 4.86 9.85 11.18
CA GLY A 235 5.81 10.91 10.85
C GLY A 235 5.98 11.12 9.35
N ALA A 236 6.09 10.03 8.58
CA ALA A 236 6.12 10.10 7.11
C ALA A 236 4.84 10.72 6.55
N TYR A 237 3.67 10.26 7.04
CA TYR A 237 2.38 10.80 6.62
C TYR A 237 2.22 12.30 6.91
N ARG A 238 2.63 12.78 8.09
CA ARG A 238 2.57 14.20 8.44
C ARG A 238 3.44 15.06 7.52
N LYS A 239 4.64 14.60 7.16
CA LYS A 239 5.50 15.29 6.19
C LYS A 239 4.84 15.46 4.82
N ILE A 240 4.08 14.45 4.38
CA ILE A 240 3.34 14.50 3.12
C ILE A 240 2.23 15.55 3.17
N LEU A 241 1.48 15.61 4.29
CA LEU A 241 0.46 16.63 4.49
C LEU A 241 1.07 18.04 4.45
N GLU A 242 2.14 18.29 5.21
CA GLU A 242 2.84 19.58 5.23
C GLU A 242 3.38 19.97 3.84
N GLY A 243 3.96 19.01 3.11
CA GLY A 243 4.44 19.20 1.75
C GLY A 243 3.33 19.56 0.76
N SER A 244 2.15 18.95 0.91
CA SER A 244 0.97 19.24 0.08
C SER A 244 0.42 20.65 0.31
N GLU A 245 0.38 21.10 1.56
CA GLU A 245 -0.07 22.45 1.91
C GLU A 245 0.88 23.53 1.36
N LEU A 246 2.19 23.31 1.47
CA LEU A 246 3.20 24.22 0.91
C LEU A 246 3.08 24.35 -0.61
N LYS A 247 2.84 23.24 -1.32
CA LYS A 247 2.60 23.25 -2.78
C LYS A 247 1.32 24.05 -3.11
N ASN A 248 0.24 23.83 -2.36
CA ASN A 248 -1.02 24.56 -2.54
C ASN A 248 -0.88 26.07 -2.28
N ARG A 249 -0.19 26.48 -1.23
CA ARG A 249 0.09 27.90 -0.93
C ARG A 249 0.91 28.56 -2.03
N LYS A 250 1.98 27.91 -2.50
CA LYS A 250 2.80 28.40 -3.63
C LYS A 250 1.99 28.55 -4.91
N PHE A 251 1.09 27.60 -5.19
CA PHE A 251 0.20 27.66 -6.34
C PHE A 251 -0.79 28.82 -6.26
N GLN A 252 -1.43 29.04 -5.10
CA GLN A 252 -2.33 30.18 -4.89
C GLN A 252 -1.60 31.52 -4.98
N ALA A 253 -0.42 31.66 -4.37
CA ALA A 253 0.38 32.88 -4.45
C ALA A 253 0.75 33.25 -5.91
N ARG A 254 1.13 32.25 -6.73
CA ARG A 254 1.40 32.44 -8.16
C ARG A 254 0.17 32.87 -8.95
N LYS A 255 -1.02 32.36 -8.61
CA LYS A 255 -2.28 32.74 -9.25
C LYS A 255 -2.62 34.22 -9.03
N HIS A 256 -2.24 34.78 -7.88
CA HIS A 256 -2.45 36.19 -7.55
C HIS A 256 -1.36 37.13 -8.10
N GLN A 257 -0.13 36.64 -8.26
CA GLN A 257 0.99 37.43 -8.80
C GLN A 257 1.12 37.37 -10.32
N ALA A 258 0.50 36.40 -10.99
CA ALA A 258 0.49 36.35 -12.45
C ALA A 258 -0.22 37.60 -13.00
N PRO A 259 0.48 38.50 -13.74
CA PRO A 259 -0.16 39.62 -14.40
C PRO A 259 -1.29 39.08 -15.28
N ARG A 260 -2.41 39.79 -15.36
CA ARG A 260 -3.52 39.49 -16.28
C ARG A 260 -3.05 39.61 -17.73
N ARG A 261 -2.21 38.70 -18.22
CA ARG A 261 -1.98 38.48 -19.65
C ARG A 261 -3.21 37.76 -20.19
N ARG A 262 -4.32 38.48 -20.24
CA ARG A 262 -5.39 38.20 -21.21
C ARG A 262 -4.77 38.54 -22.55
N HIS A 263 -4.44 37.52 -23.35
CA HIS A 263 -4.62 37.48 -24.80
C HIS A 263 -3.70 36.42 -25.42
N LEU A 264 -4.29 35.67 -26.37
CA LEU A 264 -3.65 34.90 -27.44
C LEU A 264 -2.99 33.56 -27.09
N LEU A 265 -3.77 32.57 -26.67
CA LEU A 265 -3.54 31.18 -27.11
C LEU A 265 -4.90 30.47 -27.27
N LYS A 266 -5.51 30.63 -28.46
CA LYS A 266 -6.52 29.70 -28.97
C LYS A 266 -5.76 28.51 -29.57
N GLY A 267 -6.15 27.30 -29.18
CA GLY A 267 -5.81 26.08 -29.90
C GLY A 267 -4.59 25.33 -29.38
N ARG A 268 -4.74 24.61 -28.25
CA ARG A 268 -4.08 23.32 -28.04
C ARG A 268 -5.00 22.45 -27.19
N ASN A 269 -5.53 21.40 -27.81
CA ASN A 269 -6.29 20.34 -27.16
C ASN A 269 -5.35 19.61 -26.20
N ASN A 270 -5.53 19.81 -24.91
CA ASN A 270 -4.84 19.04 -23.88
C ASN A 270 -5.60 17.73 -23.67
N HIS A 271 -5.14 16.65 -24.30
CA HIS A 271 -5.36 15.29 -23.80
C HIS A 271 -4.46 15.08 -22.59
N LEU A 272 -4.92 15.56 -21.42
CA LEU A 272 -4.31 15.30 -20.12
C LEU A 272 -5.39 14.63 -19.27
N GLY A 273 -5.45 13.29 -19.31
CA GLY A 273 -6.58 12.59 -18.72
C GLY A 273 -6.43 11.09 -18.55
N THR A 274 -5.24 10.56 -18.24
CA THR A 274 -5.06 9.16 -17.82
C THR A 274 -4.01 9.10 -16.71
N TRP A 275 -4.42 9.51 -15.50
CA TRP A 275 -3.62 9.28 -14.30
C TRP A 275 -3.82 7.83 -13.85
N ASN A 276 -2.80 7.00 -14.11
CA ASN A 276 -2.78 5.57 -13.81
C ASN A 276 -2.99 5.30 -12.30
N LEU A 277 -3.90 4.40 -11.91
CA LEU A 277 -4.38 4.19 -10.52
C LEU A 277 -3.37 3.50 -9.59
N ILE A 278 -2.37 2.78 -10.13
CA ILE A 278 -1.22 2.28 -9.33
C ILE A 278 -0.49 3.47 -8.66
N THR A 279 -0.54 4.64 -9.32
CA THR A 279 0.02 5.90 -8.84
C THR A 279 -0.77 6.50 -7.67
N ILE A 280 -2.04 6.17 -7.45
CA ILE A 280 -2.86 6.77 -6.37
C ILE A 280 -2.58 6.11 -5.01
N CYS A 281 -2.20 4.82 -4.99
CA CYS A 281 -1.59 4.23 -3.79
C CYS A 281 -0.12 4.69 -3.60
N TRP A 282 0.56 5.10 -4.67
CA TRP A 282 1.95 5.58 -4.64
C TRP A 282 2.11 7.06 -4.25
N PHE A 283 1.19 7.95 -4.62
CA PHE A 283 1.32 9.40 -4.37
C PHE A 283 1.09 9.83 -2.93
N PHE A 284 0.51 8.96 -2.09
CA PHE A 284 0.37 9.25 -0.67
C PHE A 284 1.62 8.83 0.14
N LEU A 285 2.65 8.23 -0.46
CA LEU A 285 3.86 7.74 0.23
C LEU A 285 5.19 8.15 -0.44
N SER A 286 5.20 9.17 -1.32
CA SER A 286 6.43 9.77 -1.89
C SER A 286 6.36 11.30 -1.91
#